data_AF-A0AAJ7N7M5-F1
#
_entry.id   AF-A0AAJ7N7M5-F1
#
_cell.length_a   1.000
_cell.length_b   1.000
_cell.length_c   1.000
_cell.angle_alpha   90.00
_cell.angle_beta   90.00
_cell.angle_gamma   90.00
#
_symmetry.space_group_name_H-M   'P 1'
#
loop_
_entity.id
_entity.type
_entity.pdbx_description
1 polymer ?
#
loop_
_entity_poly.entity_id
_entity_poly.type
_entity_poly.pdbx_seq_one_letter_code
_entity_poly.pdbx_strand_id
1 'polypeptide(L)'
;MPFVLRRVEPRFLCRGHVPGGSTPQGWPVSAELEAVANGALTISLKQLASLLTIAEDIFAELTAELTAVADRSSNLRQRLDKVEEHLLTVDPKKIPVR
;
A
#
# COMPACT_ATOMS: atom_id res chain seq x y z
N MET A 1 35.87 40.53 35.25
CA MET A 1 35.63 39.12 35.63
C MET A 1 35.45 38.32 34.34
N PRO A 2 36.23 37.25 34.07
CA PRO A 2 36.03 36.45 32.87
C PRO A 2 34.82 35.52 33.07
N PHE A 3 33.90 35.49 32.11
CA PHE A 3 32.76 34.59 32.14
C PHE A 3 33.20 33.15 31.83
N VAL A 4 32.75 32.19 32.64
CA VAL A 4 32.99 30.76 32.42
C VAL A 4 32.25 30.32 31.16
N LEU A 5 32.97 29.90 30.13
CA LEU A 5 32.39 29.31 28.93
C LEU A 5 31.89 27.89 29.27
N ARG A 6 30.58 27.67 29.22
CA ARG A 6 29.99 26.33 29.33
C ARG A 6 29.79 25.77 27.92
N ARG A 7 30.44 24.65 27.61
CA ARG A 7 30.27 23.94 26.34
C ARG A 7 29.32 22.76 26.56
N VAL A 8 28.30 22.65 25.72
CA VAL A 8 27.35 21.53 25.72
C VAL A 8 27.71 20.62 24.56
N GLU A 9 27.80 19.31 24.82
CA GLU A 9 28.11 18.30 23.81
C GLU A 9 27.08 17.17 23.85
N PRO A 10 26.72 16.60 22.69
CA PRO A 10 25.83 15.45 22.63
C PRO A 10 26.53 14.22 23.20
N ARG A 11 25.90 13.55 24.17
CA ARG A 11 26.38 12.28 24.74
C ARG A 11 25.77 11.05 24.06
N PHE A 12 24.66 11.22 23.37
CA PHE A 12 23.93 10.16 22.70
C PHE A 12 23.42 10.65 21.35
N LEU A 13 23.47 9.77 20.35
CA LEU A 13 22.85 9.98 19.05
C LEU A 13 22.10 8.71 18.69
N CYS A 14 20.82 8.87 18.37
CA CYS A 14 19.93 7.75 18.06
C CYS A 14 19.93 6.72 19.20
N ARG A 15 20.41 5.49 18.96
CA ARG A 15 20.48 4.41 19.97
C ARG A 15 21.90 4.20 20.54
N GLY A 16 22.88 5.02 20.15
CA GLY A 16 24.31 4.86 20.49
C GLY A 16 24.88 6.01 21.33
N HIS A 17 25.98 5.73 22.05
CA HIS A 17 26.74 6.73 22.80
C HIS A 17 27.73 7.46 21.87
N VAL A 18 27.85 8.77 22.01
CA VAL A 18 28.87 9.56 21.30
C VAL A 18 30.16 9.48 22.12
N PRO A 19 31.26 8.93 21.59
CA PRO A 19 32.51 8.82 22.34
C PRO A 19 33.00 10.19 22.83
N GLY A 20 33.22 10.30 24.13
CA GLY A 20 33.81 11.49 24.73
C GLY A 20 35.32 11.50 24.54
N GLY A 21 35.85 12.49 23.84
CA GLY A 21 37.29 12.67 23.67
C GLY A 21 37.64 13.45 22.43
N SER A 22 38.49 14.46 22.60
CA SER A 22 39.09 15.22 21.51
C SER A 22 40.12 14.37 20.77
N THR A 23 39.68 13.50 19.86
CA THR A 23 40.55 13.20 18.71
C THR A 23 40.75 14.52 17.95
N PRO A 24 41.94 14.79 17.38
CA PRO A 24 42.18 16.03 16.63
C PRO A 24 41.24 16.22 15.43
N GLN A 25 40.50 15.17 15.04
CA GLN A 25 39.49 15.16 13.99
C GLN A 25 38.03 15.13 14.48
N GLY A 26 37.79 15.04 15.79
CA GLY A 26 36.44 14.89 16.37
C GLY A 26 35.75 13.58 15.98
N TRP A 27 34.77 13.13 16.76
CA TRP A 27 33.85 12.09 16.29
C TRP A 27 32.91 12.71 15.24
N PRO A 28 32.76 12.12 14.03
CA PRO A 28 31.93 12.72 12.98
C PRO A 28 30.45 12.45 13.26
N VAL A 29 29.90 13.14 14.26
CA VAL A 29 28.48 13.14 14.65
C VAL A 29 27.55 13.33 13.44
N SER A 30 27.97 14.14 12.46
CA SER A 30 27.22 14.36 11.22
C SER A 30 27.10 13.10 10.35
N ALA A 31 28.17 12.31 10.24
CA ALA A 31 28.18 11.11 9.39
C ALA A 31 27.27 10.01 9.95
N GLU A 32 27.24 9.85 11.28
CA GLU A 32 26.32 8.93 11.95
C GLU A 32 24.85 9.35 11.78
N LEU A 33 24.56 10.66 11.91
CA LEU A 33 23.21 11.16 11.71
C LEU A 33 22.73 10.96 10.27
N GLU A 34 23.62 11.20 9.30
CA GLU A 34 23.35 10.95 7.88
C GLU A 34 23.10 9.47 7.61
N ALA A 35 23.92 8.57 8.18
CA ALA A 35 23.73 7.13 8.05
C ALA A 35 22.37 6.66 8.61
N VAL A 36 21.97 7.19 9.78
CA VAL A 36 20.65 6.86 10.37
C VAL A 36 19.51 7.41 9.53
N ALA A 37 19.62 8.65 9.03
CA ALA A 37 18.61 9.24 8.15
C ALA A 37 18.44 8.42 6.87
N ASN A 38 19.55 8.03 6.23
CA ASN A 38 19.54 7.18 5.03
C ASN A 38 18.98 5.78 5.33
N GLY A 39 19.30 5.21 6.49
CA GLY A 39 18.72 3.96 6.97
C GLY A 39 17.21 4.05 7.15
N ALA A 40 16.72 5.11 7.79
CA ALA A 40 15.29 5.37 7.97
C ALA A 40 14.58 5.51 6.62
N LEU A 41 15.13 6.30 5.69
CA LEU A 41 14.59 6.44 4.33
C LEU A 41 14.54 5.11 3.58
N THR A 42 15.61 4.31 3.66
CA THR A 42 15.68 2.98 3.03
C THR A 42 14.62 2.04 3.59
N ILE A 43 14.41 2.04 4.91
CA ILE A 43 13.38 1.24 5.57
C ILE A 43 11.99 1.70 5.12
N SER A 44 11.72 3.01 5.10
CA SER A 44 10.45 3.55 4.63
C SER A 44 10.16 3.16 3.18
N LEU A 45 11.17 3.22 2.29
CA LEU A 45 11.02 2.77 0.90
C LEU A 45 10.70 1.27 0.80
N LYS A 46 11.36 0.42 1.61
CA LYS A 46 11.04 -1.02 1.66
C LYS A 46 9.63 -1.28 2.19
N GLN A 47 9.19 -0.54 3.20
CA GLN A 47 7.83 -0.64 3.73
C GLN A 47 6.79 -0.23 2.69
N LEU A 48 7.04 0.87 1.95
CA LEU A 48 6.16 1.29 0.85
C LEU A 48 6.13 0.27 -0.29
N ALA A 49 7.27 -0.31 -0.66
CA ALA A 49 7.31 -1.37 -1.67
C ALA A 49 6.50 -2.59 -1.23
N SER A 50 6.66 -3.05 0.01
CA SER A 50 5.86 -4.15 0.56
C SER A 50 4.37 -3.83 0.58
N LEU A 51 3.99 -2.59 0.90
CA LEU A 51 2.59 -2.16 0.89
C LEU A 51 2.01 -2.18 -0.53
N LEU A 52 2.79 -1.74 -1.53
CA LEU A 52 2.37 -1.74 -2.94
C LEU A 52 2.16 -3.17 -3.46
N THR A 53 3.05 -4.11 -3.12
CA THR A 53 2.86 -5.53 -3.50
C THR A 53 1.56 -6.09 -2.94
N ILE A 54 1.27 -5.83 -1.65
CA ILE A 54 0.02 -6.30 -1.03
C ILE A 54 -1.20 -5.63 -1.70
N ALA A 55 -1.10 -4.34 -2.02
CA ALA A 55 -2.18 -3.64 -2.71
C ALA A 55 -2.43 -4.22 -4.11
N GLU A 56 -1.37 -4.54 -4.86
CA GLU A 56 -1.46 -5.18 -6.17
C GLU A 56 -2.17 -6.54 -6.08
N ASP A 57 -1.80 -7.37 -5.11
CA ASP A 57 -2.45 -8.68 -4.87
C ASP A 57 -3.96 -8.51 -4.59
N ILE A 58 -4.33 -7.58 -3.71
CA ILE A 58 -5.74 -7.29 -3.38
C ILE A 58 -6.50 -6.84 -4.63
N PHE A 59 -5.93 -5.91 -5.41
CA PHE A 59 -6.61 -5.42 -6.61
C PHE A 59 -6.69 -6.47 -7.72
N ALA A 60 -5.71 -7.36 -7.83
CA ALA A 60 -5.76 -8.48 -8.76
C ALA A 60 -6.90 -9.45 -8.42
N GLU A 61 -7.04 -9.82 -7.14
CA GLU A 61 -8.12 -10.69 -6.66
C GLU A 61 -9.49 -10.04 -6.86
N LEU A 62 -9.66 -8.76 -6.46
CA LEU A 62 -10.90 -8.02 -6.68
C LEU A 62 -11.26 -7.93 -8.17
N THR A 63 -10.28 -7.72 -9.04
CA THR A 63 -10.51 -7.67 -10.48
C THR A 63 -11.02 -9.01 -11.00
N ALA A 64 -10.41 -10.12 -10.57
CA ALA A 64 -10.83 -11.45 -10.96
C ALA A 64 -12.28 -11.76 -10.50
N GLU A 65 -12.63 -11.42 -9.26
CA GLU A 65 -13.99 -11.59 -8.75
C GLU A 65 -15.01 -10.75 -9.52
N LEU A 66 -14.70 -9.46 -9.76
CA LEU A 66 -15.58 -8.57 -10.51
C LEU A 66 -15.77 -9.03 -11.96
N THR A 67 -14.73 -9.52 -12.61
CA THR A 67 -14.84 -10.12 -13.95
C THR A 67 -15.76 -11.34 -13.94
N ALA A 68 -15.61 -12.24 -12.97
CA ALA A 68 -16.50 -13.40 -12.84
C ALA A 68 -17.97 -13.00 -12.61
N VAL A 69 -18.22 -11.96 -11.81
CA VAL A 69 -19.57 -11.40 -11.61
C VAL A 69 -20.11 -10.77 -12.90
N ALA A 70 -19.28 -10.05 -13.63
CA ALA A 70 -19.66 -9.42 -14.90
C ALA A 70 -20.05 -10.48 -15.95
N ASP A 71 -19.27 -11.55 -16.08
CA ASP A 71 -19.54 -12.65 -17.00
C ASP A 71 -20.86 -13.37 -16.68
N ARG A 72 -21.08 -13.68 -15.39
CA ARG A 72 -22.36 -14.27 -14.93
C ARG A 72 -23.54 -13.36 -15.20
N SER A 73 -23.38 -12.06 -14.95
CA SER A 73 -24.42 -11.05 -15.19
C SER A 73 -24.74 -10.92 -16.68
N SER A 74 -23.72 -10.99 -17.54
CA SER A 74 -23.86 -10.99 -18.99
C SER A 74 -24.63 -12.22 -19.47
N ASN A 75 -24.26 -13.42 -18.99
CA ASN A 75 -24.99 -14.65 -19.31
C ASN A 75 -26.46 -14.59 -18.85
N LEU A 76 -26.71 -14.10 -17.65
CA LEU A 76 -28.06 -13.92 -17.14
C LEU A 76 -28.87 -12.95 -18.01
N ARG A 77 -28.27 -11.84 -18.44
CA ARG A 77 -28.90 -10.89 -19.35
C ARG A 77 -29.30 -11.54 -20.67
N GLN A 78 -28.39 -12.28 -21.30
CA GLN A 78 -28.71 -13.02 -22.53
C GLN A 78 -29.87 -14.01 -22.36
N ARG A 79 -29.98 -14.64 -21.18
CA ARG A 79 -31.09 -15.55 -20.88
C ARG A 79 -32.40 -14.79 -20.68
N LEU A 80 -32.38 -13.62 -20.03
CA LEU A 80 -33.53 -12.75 -19.90
C LEU A 80 -34.01 -12.28 -21.28
N ASP A 81 -33.11 -11.82 -22.13
CA ASP A 81 -33.44 -11.36 -23.48
C ASP A 81 -34.16 -12.45 -24.30
N LYS A 82 -33.68 -13.70 -24.21
CA LYS A 82 -34.33 -14.85 -24.86
C LYS A 82 -35.73 -15.15 -24.30
N VAL A 83 -35.90 -15.03 -22.99
CA VAL A 83 -37.22 -15.22 -22.35
C VAL A 83 -38.17 -14.11 -22.77
N GLU A 84 -37.70 -12.86 -22.82
CA GLU A 84 -38.48 -11.72 -23.28
C GLU A 84 -38.93 -11.89 -24.73
N GLU A 85 -38.01 -12.26 -25.63
CA GLU A 85 -38.34 -12.57 -27.03
C GLU A 85 -39.37 -13.70 -27.14
N HIS A 86 -39.24 -14.75 -26.33
CA HIS A 86 -40.21 -15.84 -26.30
C HIS A 86 -41.59 -15.35 -25.83
N LEU A 87 -41.66 -14.55 -24.76
CA LEU A 87 -42.92 -14.01 -24.26
C LEU A 87 -43.61 -13.10 -25.28
N LEU A 88 -42.84 -12.32 -26.05
CA LEU A 88 -43.38 -11.45 -27.09
C LEU A 88 -43.98 -12.23 -28.27
N THR A 89 -43.51 -13.45 -28.53
CA THR A 89 -43.95 -14.28 -29.67
C THR A 89 -45.07 -15.27 -29.32
N VAL A 90 -45.32 -15.52 -28.04
CA VAL A 90 -46.36 -16.45 -27.58
C VAL A 90 -47.75 -15.80 -27.68
N ASP A 91 -48.65 -16.43 -28.44
CA ASP A 91 -50.07 -16.06 -28.49
C ASP A 91 -50.81 -16.65 -27.27
N PRO A 92 -51.30 -15.81 -26.34
CA PRO A 92 -51.99 -16.28 -25.12
C PRO A 92 -53.21 -17.14 -25.42
N LYS A 93 -53.86 -16.95 -26.58
CA LYS A 93 -55.08 -17.67 -26.95
C LYS A 93 -54.82 -19.10 -27.43
N LYS A 94 -53.58 -19.43 -27.77
CA LYS A 94 -53.17 -20.78 -28.21
C LYS A 94 -52.62 -21.64 -27.08
N ILE A 95 -52.54 -21.10 -25.86
CA ILE A 95 -52.06 -21.82 -24.68
C ILE A 95 -53.21 -22.70 -24.15
N PRO A 96 -53.07 -24.05 -24.15
CA PRO A 96 -54.12 -24.93 -23.63
C PRO A 96 -54.22 -24.81 -22.11
N VAL A 97 -55.43 -24.57 -21.61
CA VAL A 97 -55.75 -24.62 -20.18
C VAL A 97 -55.99 -26.08 -19.80
N ARG A 98 -55.20 -26.61 -18.85
CA ARG A 98 -55.43 -27.92 -18.24
C ARG A 98 -56.27 -27.78 -16.97
#